data_AF-A0AAV0BEG8-F1
#
_entry.id   AF-A0AAV0BEG8-F1
#
_cell.length_a   1.000
_cell.length_b   1.000
_cell.length_c   1.000
_cell.angle_alpha   90.00
_cell.angle_beta   90.00
_cell.angle_gamma   90.00
#
_symmetry.space_group_name_H-M   'P 1'
#
loop_
_entity.id
_entity.type
_entity.pdbx_description
1 polymer ?
#
loop_
_entity_poly.entity_id
_entity_poly.type
_entity_poly.pdbx_seq_one_letter_code
_entity_poly.pdbx_strand_id
1 'polypeptide(L)' 'LPNPWRIKAQGRMIRHIPLNIYSDYTSGNISKQWNKHISIFISLAGLPPCISNQEYNTLFVATSNIATVL' A
#
# COMPACT_ATOMS: atom_id res chain seq x y z
N LEU A 1 22.32 -14.94 17.47
CA LEU A 1 21.77 -15.81 16.40
C LEU A 1 21.77 -15.05 15.07
N PRO A 2 22.02 -15.72 13.92
CA PRO A 2 21.88 -15.07 12.62
C PRO A 2 20.43 -14.68 12.37
N ASN A 3 20.22 -13.54 11.70
CA ASN A 3 18.89 -13.03 11.35
C ASN A 3 18.07 -14.13 10.62
N PRO A 4 16.85 -14.47 11.08
CA PRO A 4 16.02 -15.51 10.44
C PRO A 4 15.79 -15.27 8.93
N TRP A 5 15.76 -14.00 8.50
CA TRP A 5 15.63 -13.64 7.10
C TRP A 5 16.85 -14.06 6.27
N ARG A 6 18.05 -14.10 6.85
CA ARG A 6 19.25 -14.61 6.17
C ARG A 6 19.20 -16.11 5.92
N ILE A 7 18.63 -16.86 6.86
CA ILE A 7 18.38 -18.30 6.69
C ILE A 7 17.39 -18.52 5.54
N LYS A 8 16.27 -17.78 5.54
CA LYS A 8 15.26 -17.85 4.45
C LYS A 8 15.82 -17.39 3.10
N ALA A 9 16.74 -16.43 3.08
CA ALA A 9 17.28 -15.88 1.84
C ALA A 9 18.23 -16.85 1.11
N GLN A 10 18.80 -17.86 1.76
CA GLN A 10 19.67 -18.89 1.14
C GLN A 10 20.78 -18.27 0.25
N GLY A 11 21.50 -17.29 0.79
CA GLY A 11 22.56 -16.58 0.06
C GLY A 11 22.09 -15.49 -0.90
N ARG A 12 20.79 -15.30 -1.10
CA ARG A 12 20.24 -14.20 -1.91
C ARG A 12 20.38 -12.85 -1.21
N MET A 13 20.50 -11.79 -2.01
CA MET A 13 20.52 -10.42 -1.53
C MET A 13 19.15 -10.04 -0.94
N ILE A 14 19.14 -9.61 0.32
CA ILE A 14 17.97 -9.03 0.96
C ILE A 14 18.00 -7.53 0.73
N ARG A 15 16.92 -6.97 0.15
CA ARG A 15 16.75 -5.53 -0.02
C ARG A 15 15.67 -5.03 0.92
N HIS A 16 16.00 -4.02 1.71
CA HIS A 16 15.01 -3.28 2.47
C HIS A 16 14.43 -2.21 1.56
N ILE A 17 13.14 -2.31 1.28
CA ILE A 17 12.43 -1.39 0.40
C ILE A 17 11.42 -0.64 1.26
N PRO A 18 11.57 0.68 1.44
CA PRO A 18 10.60 1.46 2.17
C PRO A 18 9.30 1.54 1.35
N LEU A 19 8.16 1.42 2.03
CA LEU A 19 6.83 1.42 1.42
C LEU A 19 6.02 2.56 2.01
N ASN A 20 5.37 3.33 1.14
CA ASN A 20 4.33 4.27 1.54
C ASN A 20 3.00 3.52 1.51
N ILE A 21 2.31 3.51 2.65
CA ILE A 21 0.98 2.91 2.77
C ILE A 21 0.00 4.04 3.05
N TYR A 22 -1.05 4.14 2.23
CA TYR A 22 -2.11 5.11 2.46
C TYR A 22 -3.48 4.47 2.21
N SER A 23 -4.47 5.04 2.87
CA SER A 23 -5.86 4.67 2.69
C SER A 23 -6.64 5.81 2.05
N ASP A 24 -7.53 5.46 1.13
CA ASP A 24 -8.42 6.42 0.49
C ASP A 24 -9.88 5.98 0.65
N TYR A 25 -10.72 6.97 0.96
CA TYR A 25 -12.17 6.84 1.06
C TYR A 25 -12.88 7.28 -0.23
N THR A 26 -12.16 7.87 -1.18
CA THR A 26 -12.77 8.56 -2.31
C THR A 26 -13.01 7.62 -3.49
N SER A 27 -14.12 6.89 -3.44
CA SER A 27 -14.92 6.86 -4.67
C SER A 27 -15.51 8.26 -4.80
N GLY A 28 -15.12 9.06 -5.80
CA GLY A 28 -15.65 10.42 -6.06
C GLY A 28 -17.15 10.45 -6.42
N ASN A 29 -17.93 9.52 -5.88
CA ASN A 29 -19.32 9.30 -6.15
C ASN A 29 -20.17 10.11 -5.16
N ILE A 30 -20.65 11.26 -5.62
CA ILE A 30 -21.51 12.17 -4.85
C ILE A 30 -22.95 11.61 -4.76
N SER A 31 -23.28 10.61 -5.58
CA SER A 31 -24.62 10.03 -5.64
C SER A 31 -24.65 8.61 -5.07
N LYS A 32 -25.54 8.45 -4.09
CA LYS A 32 -25.96 7.22 -3.40
C LYS A 32 -25.17 6.85 -2.15
N GLN A 33 -25.93 6.38 -1.18
CA GLN A 33 -25.54 5.86 0.12
C GLN A 33 -24.59 4.67 -0.08
N TRP A 34 -23.29 4.94 -0.25
CA TRP A 34 -22.28 3.90 -0.47
C TRP A 34 -21.81 3.34 0.86
N ASN A 35 -21.77 2.00 0.94
CA ASN A 35 -21.01 1.29 1.95
C ASN A 35 -19.64 1.94 2.09
N LYS A 36 -19.36 2.52 3.25
CA LYS A 36 -18.14 3.28 3.46
C LYS A 36 -16.97 2.31 3.52
N HIS A 37 -16.43 2.03 2.34
CA HIS A 37 -15.28 1.18 2.13
C HIS A 37 -14.00 2.02 2.18
N ILE A 38 -12.97 1.50 2.83
CA ILE A 38 -11.64 2.12 2.82
C ILE A 38 -10.75 1.24 1.95
N SER A 39 -10.23 1.80 0.85
CA SER A 39 -9.25 1.11 0.01
C SER A 39 -7.85 1.43 0.49
N ILE A 40 -7.01 0.40 0.60
CA ILE A 40 -5.63 0.49 1.07
C ILE A 40 -4.71 0.28 -0.13
N PHE A 41 -3.77 1.21 -0.28
CA PHE A 41 -2.81 1.24 -1.36
C PHE A 41 -1.38 1.27 -0.83
N ILE A 42 -0.46 0.71 -1.61
CA ILE A 42 0.98 0.75 -1.33
C ILE A 42 1.72 1.28 -2.55
N SER A 43 2.68 2.18 -2.32
CA SER A 43 3.65 2.59 -3.33
C SER A 43 5.07 2.49 -2.79
N LEU A 44 6.05 2.38 -3.70
CA LEU A 44 7.47 2.39 -3.33
C LEU A 44 7.87 3.78 -2.82
N ALA A 45 8.42 3.84 -1.62
CA ALA A 45 8.89 5.10 -1.07
C ALA A 45 10.23 5.51 -1.71
N GLY A 46 10.40 6.82 -1.92
CA GLY A 46 11.60 7.40 -2.52
C GLY A 46 11.55 7.55 -4.04
N LEU A 47 10.46 7.16 -4.70
CA LEU A 47 10.23 7.55 -6.09
C LEU A 47 9.92 9.06 -6.18
N PRO A 48 10.38 9.76 -7.25
CA PRO A 48 9.95 11.13 -7.52
C PRO A 48 8.42 11.22 -7.63
N PRO A 49 7.77 12.31 -7.16
CA PRO A 49 6.32 12.45 -7.17
C PRO A 49 5.65 12.20 -8.52
N CYS A 50 6.30 12.63 -9.61
CA CYS A 50 5.81 12.41 -10.98
C CYS A 50 5.79 10.94 -11.41
N ILE A 51 6.56 10.08 -10.74
CA ILE A 51 6.62 8.64 -10.98
C ILE A 51 5.74 7.92 -9.97
N SER A 52 5.84 8.26 -8.67
CA SER A 52 5.04 7.62 -7.62
C SER A 52 3.54 7.78 -7.82
N ASN A 53 3.10 8.88 -8.43
CA ASN A 53 1.68 9.16 -8.65
C ASN A 53 1.13 8.52 -9.93
N GLN A 54 1.94 7.76 -10.67
CA GLN A 54 1.44 6.97 -11.79
C GLN A 54 0.76 5.72 -11.26
N GLU A 55 -0.40 5.36 -11.82
CA GLU A 55 -1.20 4.20 -11.39
C GLU A 55 -0.38 2.90 -11.35
N TYR A 56 0.57 2.73 -12.27
CA TYR A 56 1.48 1.59 -12.30
C TYR A 56 2.28 1.39 -11.00
N ASN A 57 2.62 2.48 -10.31
CA ASN A 57 3.41 2.46 -9.08
C ASN A 57 2.57 2.42 -7.80
N THR A 58 1.24 2.39 -7.94
CA THR A 58 0.28 2.32 -6.85
C THR A 58 -0.41 0.96 -6.87
N LEU A 59 -0.08 0.13 -5.88
CA LEU A 59 -0.62 -1.21 -5.76
C LEU A 59 -1.83 -1.21 -4.83
N PHE A 60 -2.97 -1.70 -5.34
CA PHE A 60 -4.12 -2.00 -4.50
C PHE A 60 -3.81 -3.23 -3.64
N VAL A 61 -4.08 -3.14 -2.34
CA VAL A 61 -3.85 -4.22 -1.39
C VAL A 61 -5.15 -4.86 -0.95
N ALA A 62 -6.07 -4.05 -0.43
CA ALA A 62 -7.29 -4.52 0.17
C ALA A 62 -8.32 -3.41 0.28
N THR A 63 -9.57 -3.81 0.50
CA THR A 63 -10.66 -2.91 0.89
C THR A 63 -11.23 -3.36 2.22
N SER A 64 -11.31 -2.45 3.19
CA SER A 64 -12.06 -2.63 4.42
C SER A 64 -13.53 -2.31 4.17
N ASN A 65 -14.44 -3.14 4.69
CA ASN A 65 -15.88 -2.82 4.79
C ASN A 65 -16.22 -2.04 6.06
N ILE A 66 -15.23 -1.79 6.92
CA ILE A 66 -15.37 -1.00 8.13
C ILE A 66 -14.84 0.41 7.83
N ALA A 67 -15.78 1.32 8.00
CA ALA A 67 -15.79 2.72 7.65
C ALA A 67 -15.14 3.66 8.66
N THR A 68 -14.56 3.10 9.72
CA THR A 68 -14.35 3.81 10.97
C THR A 68 -12.89 4.21 11.09
N VAL A 69 -12.66 5.50 11.31
CA VAL A 69 -11.36 6.00 11.75
C VAL A 69 -11.21 5.56 13.21
N LEU A 70 -10.03 5.06 13.59
CA LEU A 70 -9.66 4.98 15.01
C LEU A 70 -9.79 6.36 15.67
#